data_AF-A0A3M8G4J2-F1
#
_entry.id   AF-A0A3M8G4J2-F1
#
_cell.length_a   1.000
_cell.length_b   1.000
_cell.length_c   1.000
_cell.angle_alpha   90.00
_cell.angle_beta   90.00
_cell.angle_gamma   90.00
#
_symmetry.space_group_name_H-M   'P 1'
#
loop_
_entity.id
_entity.type
_entity.pdbx_description
1 polymer ?
#
loop_
_entity_poly.entity_id
_entity_poly.type
_entity_poly.pdbx_seq_one_letter_code
_entity_poly.pdbx_strand_id
1 'polypeptide(L)'
;MEKINKPKQLRAIFILNALMIALPFLFYLVFTTQDIIIGTLDPIWMVYTGIGYIISFAMLVATILNRKIILMRLVFALNILISIPVGAYIGILVAVISFALSYHKNVKAFFGSTITSNS
;
A
#
# COMPACT_ATOMS: atom_id res chain seq x y z
N MET A 1 -12.10 0.17 -29.20
CA MET A 1 -11.46 -0.31 -27.96
C MET A 1 -11.96 0.56 -26.81
N GLU A 2 -12.85 0.02 -25.98
CA GLU A 2 -13.33 0.76 -24.80
C GLU A 2 -12.13 1.01 -23.88
N LYS A 3 -11.78 2.28 -23.69
CA LYS A 3 -10.71 2.68 -22.78
C LYS A 3 -11.21 2.35 -21.38
N ILE A 4 -10.90 1.15 -20.87
CA ILE A 4 -11.21 0.75 -19.50
C ILE A 4 -10.49 1.75 -18.60
N ASN A 5 -11.18 2.81 -18.22
CA ASN A 5 -10.62 3.86 -17.39
C ASN A 5 -10.28 3.22 -16.05
N LYS A 6 -9.00 3.29 -15.64
CA LYS A 6 -8.57 2.83 -14.31
C LYS A 6 -9.56 3.36 -13.25
N PRO A 7 -10.25 2.48 -12.49
CA PRO A 7 -11.26 2.89 -11.54
C PRO A 7 -10.74 3.95 -10.58
N LYS A 8 -11.58 4.92 -10.19
CA LYS A 8 -11.20 5.97 -9.23
C LYS A 8 -10.65 5.35 -7.93
N GLN A 9 -11.23 4.23 -7.50
CA GLN A 9 -10.81 3.46 -6.32
C GLN A 9 -9.38 2.92 -6.46
N LEU A 10 -8.99 2.45 -7.64
CA LEU A 10 -7.65 1.92 -7.89
C LEU A 10 -6.60 3.03 -7.86
N ARG A 11 -6.96 4.23 -8.34
CA ARG A 11 -6.12 5.43 -8.22
C ARG A 11 -5.96 5.84 -6.76
N ALA A 12 -7.05 5.79 -5.97
CA ALA A 12 -6.99 6.07 -4.55
C ALA A 12 -6.07 5.08 -3.80
N ILE A 13 -6.21 3.77 -4.05
CA ILE A 13 -5.31 2.74 -3.52
C ILE A 13 -3.85 3.06 -3.88
N PHE A 14 -3.57 3.40 -5.14
CA PHE A 14 -2.22 3.73 -5.58
C PHE A 14 -1.65 4.96 -4.86
N ILE A 15 -2.39 6.05 -4.79
CA ILE A 15 -1.95 7.30 -4.12
C ILE A 15 -1.72 7.04 -2.62
N LEU A 16 -2.64 6.34 -1.98
CA LEU A 16 -2.55 5.99 -0.57
C LEU A 16 -1.30 5.16 -0.26
N ASN A 17 -1.00 4.14 -1.07
CA ASN A 17 0.19 3.32 -0.88
C ASN A 17 1.49 4.06 -1.28
N ALA A 18 1.43 4.99 -2.23
CA ALA A 18 2.57 5.86 -2.54
C ALA A 18 2.88 6.82 -1.39
N LEU A 19 1.85 7.36 -0.72
CA LEU A 19 2.02 8.22 0.46
C LEU A 19 2.70 7.47 1.61
N MET A 20 2.40 6.17 1.77
CA MET A 20 3.05 5.33 2.78
C MET A 20 4.56 5.27 2.60
N ILE A 21 5.10 5.42 1.39
CA ILE A 21 6.55 5.46 1.17
C ILE A 21 7.18 6.69 1.81
N ALA A 22 6.56 7.86 1.64
CA ALA A 22 7.15 9.13 2.05
C ALA A 22 7.11 9.33 3.58
N LEU A 23 6.04 8.86 4.22
CA LEU A 23 5.77 9.11 5.64
C LEU A 23 6.87 8.63 6.60
N PRO A 24 7.41 7.39 6.49
CA PRO A 24 8.46 6.92 7.40
C PRO A 24 9.74 7.74 7.31
N PHE A 25 10.12 8.23 6.13
CA PHE A 25 11.30 9.10 5.99
C PHE A 25 11.07 10.48 6.60
N LEU A 26 9.86 11.04 6.46
CA LEU A 26 9.49 12.29 7.13
C LEU A 26 9.52 12.14 8.65
N PHE A 27 8.96 11.05 9.18
CA PHE A 27 9.01 10.79 10.62
C PHE A 27 10.44 10.55 11.10
N TYR A 28 11.25 9.79 10.36
CA TYR A 28 12.67 9.61 10.67
C TYR A 28 13.40 10.96 10.80
N LEU A 29 13.22 11.86 9.82
CA LEU A 29 13.83 13.18 9.83
C LEU A 29 13.38 14.01 11.04
N VAL A 30 12.07 14.05 11.34
CA VAL A 30 11.56 14.81 12.48
C VAL A 30 12.10 14.25 13.79
N PHE A 31 12.09 12.93 13.97
CA PHE A 31 12.52 12.30 15.21
C PHE A 31 14.01 12.48 15.46
N THR A 32 14.82 12.35 14.42
CA THR A 32 16.28 12.55 14.50
C THR A 32 16.69 14.00 14.66
N THR A 33 15.96 14.96 14.07
CA THR A 33 16.29 16.39 14.20
C THR A 33 15.77 17.02 15.49
N GLN A 34 14.72 16.45 16.08
CA GLN A 34 14.11 16.96 17.31
C GLN A 34 14.49 16.15 18.56
N ASP A 35 15.43 15.18 18.43
CA ASP A 35 15.83 14.26 19.50
C ASP A 35 14.64 13.60 20.23
N ILE A 36 13.59 13.27 19.48
CA ILE A 36 12.37 12.68 20.04
C ILE A 36 12.61 11.19 20.29
N ILE A 37 12.57 10.80 21.56
CA ILE A 37 12.67 9.40 21.99
C ILE A 37 11.26 8.86 22.27
N ILE A 38 10.82 7.86 21.51
CA ILE A 38 9.59 7.11 21.80
C ILE A 38 9.95 5.75 22.35
N GLY A 39 9.92 5.62 23.68
CA GLY A 39 10.19 4.37 24.38
C GLY A 39 11.54 3.76 23.98
N THR A 40 11.52 2.50 23.52
CA THR A 40 12.70 1.76 23.03
C THR A 40 12.78 1.71 21.50
N LEU A 41 12.00 2.52 20.79
CA LEU A 41 11.96 2.49 19.33
C LEU A 41 13.17 3.23 18.75
N ASP A 42 14.12 2.49 18.18
CA ASP A 42 15.22 3.07 17.42
C ASP A 42 14.68 3.71 16.13
N PRO A 43 14.92 5.01 15.87
CA PRO A 43 14.48 5.69 14.64
C PRO A 43 14.86 4.95 13.36
N ILE A 44 15.94 4.17 13.33
CA ILE A 44 16.35 3.38 12.16
C ILE A 44 15.25 2.45 11.65
N TRP A 45 14.36 1.97 12.53
CA TRP A 45 13.22 1.13 12.15
C TRP A 45 12.24 1.85 11.23
N MET A 46 12.14 3.19 11.30
CA MET A 46 11.34 3.97 10.36
C MET A 46 11.91 3.92 8.94
N VAL A 47 13.23 3.91 8.79
CA VAL A 47 13.89 3.75 7.49
C VAL A 47 13.60 2.36 6.91
N TYR A 48 13.74 1.30 7.71
CA TYR A 48 13.41 -0.07 7.28
C TYR A 48 11.94 -0.21 6.89
N THR A 49 11.04 0.45 7.62
CA THR A 49 9.61 0.51 7.30
C THR A 49 9.38 1.19 5.95
N GLY A 50 10.06 2.32 5.70
CA GLY A 50 10.02 3.02 4.41
C GLY A 50 10.48 2.14 3.25
N ILE A 51 11.60 1.44 3.41
CA ILE A 51 12.11 0.48 2.42
C ILE A 51 11.10 -0.65 2.19
N GLY A 52 10.52 -1.19 3.27
CA GLY A 52 9.48 -2.21 3.19
C GLY A 52 8.27 -1.75 2.38
N TYR A 53 7.81 -0.51 2.60
CA TYR A 53 6.72 0.06 1.80
C TYR A 53 7.10 0.32 0.34
N ILE A 54 8.36 0.67 0.02
CA ILE A 54 8.81 0.79 -1.38
C ILE A 54 8.69 -0.55 -2.09
N ILE A 55 9.20 -1.63 -1.48
CA ILE A 55 9.13 -2.97 -2.04
C ILE A 55 7.66 -3.40 -2.19
N SER A 56 6.86 -3.20 -1.16
CA SER A 56 5.44 -3.51 -1.16
C SER A 56 4.66 -2.73 -2.23
N PHE A 57 5.01 -1.46 -2.44
CA PHE A 57 4.44 -0.65 -3.50
C PHE A 57 4.83 -1.15 -4.89
N ALA A 58 6.09 -1.53 -5.11
CA ALA A 58 6.51 -2.15 -6.37
C ALA A 58 5.72 -3.44 -6.65
N MET A 59 5.51 -4.27 -5.63
CA MET A 59 4.63 -5.44 -5.72
C MET A 59 3.18 -5.04 -6.04
N LEU A 60 2.64 -4.00 -5.39
CA LEU A 60 1.31 -3.49 -5.69
C LEU A 60 1.17 -3.12 -7.17
N VAL A 61 2.13 -2.36 -7.72
CA VAL A 61 2.12 -1.99 -9.13
C VAL A 61 2.17 -3.22 -10.02
N ALA A 62 3.07 -4.15 -9.75
CA ALA A 62 3.18 -5.40 -10.51
C ALA A 62 1.87 -6.21 -10.49
N THR A 63 1.18 -6.29 -9.34
CA THR A 63 -0.08 -7.03 -9.22
C THR A 63 -1.26 -6.37 -9.92
N ILE A 64 -1.28 -5.03 -9.94
CA ILE A 64 -2.24 -4.25 -10.72
C ILE A 64 -2.03 -4.47 -12.22
N LEU A 65 -0.77 -4.44 -12.69
CA LEU A 65 -0.43 -4.69 -14.10
C LEU A 65 -0.78 -6.12 -14.52
N ASN A 66 -0.49 -7.10 -13.67
CA ASN A 66 -0.80 -8.52 -13.92
C ASN A 66 -2.27 -8.89 -13.65
N ARG A 67 -3.11 -7.92 -13.23
CA ARG A 67 -4.53 -8.13 -12.89
C ARG A 67 -4.76 -9.29 -11.91
N LYS A 68 -3.88 -9.47 -10.91
CA LYS A 68 -4.02 -10.50 -9.85
C LYS A 68 -4.58 -9.91 -8.56
N ILE A 69 -5.90 -9.95 -8.37
CA ILE A 69 -6.58 -9.34 -7.22
C ILE A 69 -6.21 -9.96 -5.88
N ILE A 70 -5.97 -11.28 -5.85
CA ILE A 70 -5.56 -12.01 -4.63
C ILE A 70 -4.18 -11.51 -4.17
N LEU A 71 -3.25 -11.39 -5.12
CA LEU A 71 -1.90 -10.93 -4.84
C LEU A 71 -1.90 -9.47 -4.37
N MET A 72 -2.75 -8.61 -4.95
CA MET A 72 -2.96 -7.24 -4.47
C MET A 72 -3.44 -7.20 -3.01
N ARG A 73 -4.33 -8.12 -2.60
CA ARG A 73 -4.79 -8.21 -1.21
C ARG A 73 -3.71 -8.68 -0.25
N LEU A 74 -2.87 -9.62 -0.69
CA LEU A 74 -1.71 -10.06 0.10
C LEU A 74 -0.72 -8.93 0.34
N VAL A 75 -0.52 -8.05 -0.63
CA VAL A 75 0.31 -6.84 -0.48
C VAL A 75 -0.24 -5.93 0.63
N PHE A 76 -1.55 -5.76 0.73
CA PHE A 76 -2.14 -4.98 1.83
C PHE A 76 -1.96 -5.66 3.19
N ALA A 77 -2.07 -6.99 3.25
CA ALA A 77 -1.78 -7.73 4.48
C ALA A 77 -0.30 -7.60 4.89
N LEU A 78 0.63 -7.65 3.92
CA LEU A 78 2.05 -7.38 4.16
C LEU A 78 2.30 -5.96 4.69
N ASN A 79 1.59 -4.96 4.16
CA ASN A 79 1.69 -3.59 4.69
C ASN A 79 1.30 -3.50 6.15
N ILE A 80 0.29 -4.25 6.60
CA ILE A 80 -0.08 -4.31 8.02
C ILE A 80 1.07 -4.92 8.83
N LEU A 81 1.65 -6.04 8.38
CA LEU A 81 2.77 -6.70 9.05
C LEU A 81 4.00 -5.79 9.18
N ILE A 82 4.33 -5.04 8.12
CA ILE A 82 5.44 -4.06 8.12
C ILE A 82 5.17 -2.92 9.13
N SER A 83 3.91 -2.57 9.36
CA SER A 83 3.52 -1.44 10.21
C SER A 83 3.51 -1.75 11.71
N ILE A 84 3.37 -3.03 12.09
CA ILE A 84 3.24 -3.44 13.50
C ILE A 84 4.50 -3.12 14.34
N PRO A 85 5.73 -3.47 13.92
CA PRO A 85 6.93 -3.31 14.76
C PRO A 85 7.23 -1.87 15.17
N VAL A 86 6.91 -0.91 14.30
CA VAL A 86 7.13 0.53 14.52
C VAL A 86 5.91 1.27 15.07
N GLY A 87 4.80 0.56 15.33
CA GLY A 87 3.56 1.20 15.76
C GLY A 87 3.02 2.20 14.72
N ALA A 88 3.24 1.94 13.42
CA ALA A 88 2.85 2.85 12.35
C ALA A 88 1.33 2.79 12.08
N TYR A 89 0.53 3.37 12.99
CA TYR A 89 -0.93 3.34 12.93
C TYR A 89 -1.50 3.89 11.62
N ILE A 90 -0.86 4.92 11.04
CA ILE A 90 -1.24 5.48 9.74
C ILE A 90 -1.05 4.44 8.64
N GLY A 91 0.04 3.67 8.65
CA GLY A 91 0.28 2.60 7.69
C GLY A 91 -0.78 1.49 7.77
N ILE A 92 -1.17 1.11 8.99
CA ILE A 92 -2.25 0.15 9.22
C ILE A 92 -3.58 0.69 8.68
N LEU A 93 -3.93 1.94 9.00
CA LEU A 93 -5.16 2.57 8.53
C LEU A 93 -5.23 2.60 7.00
N VAL A 94 -4.14 2.99 6.34
CA VAL A 94 -4.05 3.03 4.88
C VAL A 94 -4.22 1.63 4.27
N ALA A 95 -3.59 0.62 4.88
CA ALA A 95 -3.72 -0.76 4.42
C ALA A 95 -5.16 -1.28 4.56
N VAL A 96 -5.84 -0.98 5.67
CA VAL A 96 -7.25 -1.36 5.90
C VAL A 96 -8.18 -0.68 4.89
N ILE A 97 -8.02 0.63 4.66
CA ILE A 97 -8.81 1.36 3.66
C ILE A 97 -8.57 0.77 2.25
N SER A 98 -7.30 0.50 1.91
CA SER A 98 -6.94 -0.10 0.62
C SER A 98 -7.55 -1.49 0.45
N PHE A 99 -7.55 -2.29 1.52
CA PHE A 99 -8.16 -3.61 1.55
C PHE A 99 -9.67 -3.54 1.36
N ALA A 100 -10.36 -2.63 2.05
CA ALA A 100 -11.80 -2.40 1.88
C ALA A 100 -12.15 -1.97 0.44
N LEU A 101 -11.40 -1.01 -0.12
CA LEU A 101 -11.56 -0.55 -1.50
C LEU A 101 -11.33 -1.68 -2.53
N SER A 102 -10.51 -2.68 -2.20
CA SER A 102 -10.27 -3.85 -3.07
C SER A 102 -11.51 -4.70 -3.32
N TYR A 103 -12.55 -4.62 -2.46
CA TYR A 103 -13.80 -5.37 -2.63
C TYR A 103 -14.84 -4.62 -3.46
N HIS A 104 -14.59 -3.36 -3.80
CA HIS A 104 -15.52 -2.55 -4.57
C HIS A 104 -15.76 -3.16 -5.97
N LYS A 105 -17.01 -3.12 -6.44
CA LYS A 105 -17.44 -3.74 -7.72
C LYS A 105 -16.57 -3.31 -8.90
N ASN A 106 -16.27 -2.01 -9.01
CA ASN A 106 -15.41 -1.46 -10.07
C ASN A 106 -13.97 -1.99 -10.04
N VAL A 107 -13.42 -2.29 -8.85
CA VAL A 107 -12.09 -2.88 -8.74
C VAL A 107 -12.17 -4.34 -9.17
N LYS A 108 -13.12 -5.13 -8.63
CA LYS A 108 -13.32 -6.51 -9.07
C LYS A 108 -13.53 -6.63 -10.59
N ALA A 109 -14.31 -5.73 -11.20
CA ALA A 109 -14.54 -5.70 -12.65
C ALA A 109 -13.26 -5.42 -13.45
N PHE A 110 -12.42 -4.48 -12.99
CA PHE A 110 -11.12 -4.21 -13.62
C PHE A 110 -10.23 -5.46 -13.66
N PHE A 111 -10.20 -6.22 -12.57
CA PHE A 111 -9.43 -7.46 -12.45
C PHE A 111 -10.10 -8.68 -13.13
N GLY A 112 -11.44 -8.71 -13.24
CA GLY A 112 -12.21 -9.82 -13.82
C GLY A 112 -12.46 -9.72 -15.33
N SER A 113 -12.26 -8.55 -15.95
CA SER A 113 -12.49 -8.29 -17.39
C SER A 113 -11.61 -9.10 -18.37
N THR A 114 -10.75 -10.00 -17.88
CA THR A 114 -9.92 -10.88 -18.71
C THR A 114 -10.53 -12.29 -18.87
N ILE A 115 -11.60 -12.64 -18.14
CA ILE A 115 -12.20 -13.99 -18.18
C ILE A 115 -13.21 -14.15 -19.34
N THR A 116 -13.69 -13.06 -19.97
CA THR A 116 -14.75 -13.11 -21.01
C THR A 116 -14.28 -12.69 -22.41
N SER A 117 -13.07 -13.07 -22.82
CA SER A 117 -12.58 -12.85 -24.19
C SER A 117 -12.35 -14.15 -24.98
N ASN A 118 -12.73 -15.31 -24.43
CA ASN A 118 -12.58 -16.62 -25.07
C ASN A 118 -13.85 -17.48 -24.89
N SER A 119 -15.00 -16.98 -25.33
CA SER A 119 -16.22 -17.78 -25.52
C SER A 119 -16.96 -17.29 -26.74
#